data_AF-A0A2D5GXQ2-F1
#
_entry.id   AF-A0A2D5GXQ2-F1
#
_cell.length_a   1.000
_cell.length_b   1.000
_cell.length_c   1.000
_cell.angle_alpha   90.00
_cell.angle_beta   90.00
_cell.angle_gamma   90.00
#
_symmetry.space_group_name_H-M   'P 1'
#
loop_
_entity.id
_entity.type
_entity.pdbx_description
1 polymer ?
#
loop_
_entity_poly.entity_id
_entity_poly.type
_entity_poly.pdbx_seq_one_letter_code
_entity_poly.pdbx_strand_id
1 'polypeptide(L)'
;MSAYRFPLVCSTALLLCLCFSCQQNPQEETDRNAVSQQSQAEAESGQTSATGQTSEPAVQTSNVISKEPAKTETKTIDPKMVITPGKPMTVERYQAVKAKLKDLGLGLHNSHDKHRAFLPSAEEHPEYYDENGQLKVSWRVHILPYLGQKPLYEQFKLDEAWDSPHNAPLVKRMPVIYRSPDTPADSDKTRFRVFKGQWKKNSRGSESPTTIFPQGKPARIRDIRDGSSNTVMVVEAGPDKAVEWTRPGGLNSEHPKAEFGNAARGIPVLLSDGATLCFKRDIDEGKWKDLIDPNDGKVMDWREFLIIHTTLKPKQIQILQQLRMIAVAFFRYTDKYQRFPPADEQLVDGKPLLSWRVHLLPLLGQDALYQQFKRDEPWDSPHNKTLLEKMPGFYQFGAQGNPGTTRIMTFSGEKSPFPGGPGPRFRDITDGSSNTILFVIAAPDKAVPWTKPEDLPFDSANPIKALGALSTPDFPAVMFDGSLASVPVNIPAATLSKLIQPDDGMITGAELKPYRPQ
;
A
#
# COMPACT_ATOMS: atom_id res chain seq x y z
N MET A 1 27.95 14.65 25.79
CA MET A 1 28.25 13.65 24.75
C MET A 1 26.92 13.17 24.20
N SER A 2 26.49 13.74 23.08
CA SER A 2 25.12 13.60 22.55
C SER A 2 25.05 12.44 21.57
N ALA A 3 24.19 11.46 21.84
CA ALA A 3 23.90 10.34 20.96
C ALA A 3 22.62 10.66 20.17
N TYR A 4 22.76 11.02 18.89
CA TYR A 4 21.64 11.16 17.97
C TYR A 4 21.28 9.78 17.39
N ARG A 5 20.14 9.23 17.84
CA ARG A 5 19.44 8.13 17.17
C ARG A 5 18.52 8.73 16.11
N PHE A 6 18.74 8.41 14.84
CA PHE A 6 17.79 8.67 13.76
C PHE A 6 16.59 7.69 13.86
N PRO A 7 15.35 8.13 13.61
CA PRO A 7 14.21 7.24 13.52
C PRO A 7 14.19 6.57 12.13
N LEU A 8 14.15 5.23 12.10
CA LEU A 8 13.82 4.48 10.89
C LEU A 8 12.40 4.86 10.44
N VAL A 9 12.29 5.43 9.25
CA VAL A 9 11.02 5.67 8.57
C VAL A 9 10.44 4.31 8.17
N CYS A 10 9.49 3.81 8.96
CA CYS A 10 8.88 2.48 8.84
C CYS A 10 7.87 2.35 7.68
N SER A 11 7.99 3.13 6.60
CA SER A 11 7.01 3.12 5.49
C SER A 11 7.50 2.47 4.18
N THR A 12 8.79 2.14 4.05
CA THR A 12 9.34 1.49 2.84
C THR A 12 9.51 -0.03 2.97
N ALA A 13 9.49 -0.58 4.19
CA ALA A 13 9.64 -2.01 4.45
C ALA A 13 8.51 -2.87 3.85
N LEU A 14 7.31 -2.32 3.66
CA LEU A 14 6.14 -3.06 3.16
C LEU A 14 6.22 -3.41 1.66
N LEU A 15 7.11 -2.77 0.89
CA LEU A 15 7.23 -2.95 -0.56
C LEU A 15 8.39 -3.86 -1.01
N LEU A 16 9.36 -4.13 -0.13
CA LEU A 16 10.58 -4.89 -0.45
C LEU A 16 10.35 -6.41 -0.59
N CYS A 17 9.24 -6.95 -0.08
CA CYS A 17 8.98 -8.41 -0.06
C CYS A 17 8.07 -8.95 -1.20
N LEU A 18 7.74 -8.15 -2.23
CA LEU A 18 6.80 -8.52 -3.30
C LEU A 18 7.41 -9.39 -4.44
N CYS A 19 8.64 -9.87 -4.29
CA CYS A 19 9.51 -10.18 -5.42
C CYS A 19 9.67 -11.68 -5.78
N PHE A 20 9.28 -12.64 -4.93
CA PHE A 20 9.92 -13.98 -4.99
C PHE A 20 9.12 -15.17 -5.55
N SER A 21 7.87 -15.05 -6.05
CA SER A 21 7.10 -16.28 -6.41
C SER A 21 6.30 -16.26 -7.72
N CYS A 22 6.55 -15.34 -8.66
CA CYS A 22 6.04 -15.48 -10.03
C CYS A 22 6.92 -16.39 -10.90
N GLN A 23 7.10 -17.65 -10.50
CA GLN A 23 7.63 -18.69 -11.38
C GLN A 23 7.00 -20.05 -11.03
N GLN A 24 5.73 -20.26 -11.37
CA GLN A 24 5.23 -21.56 -11.81
C GLN A 24 4.16 -21.38 -12.90
N ASN A 25 4.30 -22.19 -13.95
CA ASN A 25 3.76 -22.10 -15.31
C ASN A 25 2.24 -22.40 -15.36
N PRO A 26 1.40 -21.69 -16.14
CA PRO A 26 0.05 -22.13 -16.46
C PRO A 26 -0.01 -22.70 -17.88
N GLN A 27 -0.25 -24.01 -18.01
CA GLN A 27 -0.77 -24.61 -19.23
C GLN A 27 -2.02 -25.43 -18.90
N GLU A 28 -2.94 -25.39 -19.86
CA GLU A 28 -4.17 -26.19 -20.02
C GLU A 28 -5.40 -25.76 -19.21
N GLU A 29 -6.31 -25.04 -19.88
CA GLU A 29 -7.61 -25.63 -20.29
C GLU A 29 -8.35 -24.65 -21.21
N THR A 30 -8.52 -25.06 -22.47
CA THR A 30 -9.43 -24.44 -23.44
C THR A 30 -10.56 -25.40 -23.78
N ASP A 31 -11.68 -24.78 -24.14
CA ASP A 31 -12.86 -25.30 -24.84
C ASP A 31 -13.96 -25.96 -24.00
N ARG A 32 -15.13 -25.31 -23.98
CA ARG A 32 -16.18 -25.61 -24.97
C ARG A 32 -17.34 -24.63 -24.98
N ASN A 33 -17.76 -24.35 -26.21
CA ASN A 33 -19.09 -23.93 -26.68
C ASN A 33 -19.40 -22.43 -26.84
N ALA A 34 -19.11 -21.97 -28.06
CA ALA A 34 -19.91 -21.02 -28.83
C ALA A 34 -21.36 -21.52 -29.03
N VAL A 35 -22.33 -20.63 -29.26
CA VAL A 35 -22.99 -20.33 -30.55
C VAL A 35 -24.27 -19.59 -30.16
N SER A 36 -24.84 -18.56 -30.81
CA SER A 36 -24.49 -17.61 -31.87
C SER A 36 -25.76 -16.74 -32.11
N GLN A 37 -25.62 -15.66 -32.90
CA GLN A 37 -26.64 -14.83 -33.58
C GLN A 37 -27.14 -13.61 -32.76
N GLN A 38 -26.79 -12.35 -33.08
CA GLN A 38 -27.07 -11.51 -34.28
C GLN A 38 -28.57 -11.51 -34.63
N SER A 39 -29.28 -10.40 -34.84
CA SER A 39 -28.96 -9.17 -35.59
C SER A 39 -30.08 -8.11 -35.47
N GLN A 40 -29.69 -6.83 -35.67
CA GLN A 40 -30.37 -5.75 -36.44
C GLN A 40 -31.73 -5.17 -35.95
N ALA A 41 -31.80 -3.85 -35.68
CA ALA A 41 -32.19 -2.73 -36.58
C ALA A 41 -33.74 -2.63 -36.70
N GLU A 42 -34.46 -1.51 -36.77
CA GLU A 42 -34.28 -0.10 -37.14
C GLU A 42 -35.62 0.58 -36.71
N ALA A 43 -35.63 1.81 -36.18
CA ALA A 43 -36.02 3.05 -36.88
C ALA A 43 -37.45 3.55 -36.57
N GLU A 44 -37.59 4.86 -36.82
CA GLU A 44 -38.78 5.70 -36.88
C GLU A 44 -39.39 6.20 -35.56
N SER A 45 -39.96 7.40 -35.47
CA SER A 45 -39.87 8.73 -36.11
C SER A 45 -41.01 9.52 -35.42
N GLY A 46 -40.96 10.85 -35.36
CA GLY A 46 -42.14 11.60 -34.90
C GLY A 46 -41.84 12.95 -34.27
N GLN A 47 -41.64 13.94 -35.12
CA GLN A 47 -41.49 15.36 -34.82
C GLN A 47 -42.75 15.98 -34.17
N THR A 48 -42.56 17.10 -33.44
CA THR A 48 -43.17 18.44 -33.63
C THR A 48 -42.90 19.28 -32.36
N SER A 49 -42.01 20.29 -32.37
CA SER A 49 -42.21 21.71 -32.74
C SER A 49 -43.28 22.43 -31.88
N ALA A 50 -43.15 23.63 -31.33
CA ALA A 50 -42.08 24.63 -31.30
C ALA A 50 -42.47 25.81 -30.36
N THR A 51 -41.43 26.53 -29.88
CA THR A 51 -41.29 28.01 -29.75
C THR A 51 -42.03 28.88 -28.71
N GLY A 52 -41.22 29.77 -28.09
CA GLY A 52 -41.54 31.14 -27.63
C GLY A 52 -41.41 31.33 -26.11
N GLN A 53 -40.28 31.78 -25.53
CA GLN A 53 -39.88 33.20 -25.28
C GLN A 53 -41.09 34.10 -24.93
N THR A 54 -41.17 34.84 -23.82
CA THR A 54 -40.18 35.75 -23.21
C THR A 54 -40.66 36.22 -21.81
N SER A 55 -39.77 36.89 -21.07
CA SER A 55 -40.01 37.97 -20.09
C SER A 55 -39.93 37.69 -18.58
N GLU A 56 -39.08 38.52 -17.95
CA GLU A 56 -39.10 39.03 -16.58
C GLU A 56 -39.11 40.58 -16.71
N PRO A 57 -39.32 41.41 -15.66
CA PRO A 57 -39.72 41.16 -14.26
C PRO A 57 -40.81 42.15 -13.71
N ALA A 58 -41.36 41.90 -12.51
CA ALA A 58 -41.64 42.90 -11.44
C ALA A 58 -42.53 42.38 -10.28
N VAL A 59 -41.92 42.30 -9.09
CA VAL A 59 -42.31 42.74 -7.72
C VAL A 59 -43.79 42.69 -7.19
N GLN A 60 -43.90 42.21 -5.93
CA GLN A 60 -44.99 42.27 -4.91
C GLN A 60 -46.15 41.27 -5.12
N THR A 61 -46.66 40.50 -4.15
CA THR A 61 -46.84 40.66 -2.69
C THR A 61 -46.86 39.28 -1.97
N SER A 62 -46.70 39.36 -0.65
CA SER A 62 -46.86 38.32 0.38
C SER A 62 -48.07 37.39 0.24
N ASN A 63 -47.86 36.08 0.44
CA ASN A 63 -48.83 35.23 1.13
C ASN A 63 -48.18 34.03 1.82
N VAL A 64 -48.70 33.78 3.02
CA VAL A 64 -48.32 32.75 3.99
C VAL A 64 -48.48 31.36 3.39
N ILE A 65 -47.42 30.55 3.41
CA ILE A 65 -47.49 29.11 3.13
C ILE A 65 -46.81 28.35 4.26
N SER A 66 -47.61 27.53 4.92
CA SER A 66 -47.26 26.51 5.89
C SER A 66 -46.05 25.71 5.43
N LYS A 67 -44.96 25.71 6.22
CA LYS A 67 -43.82 24.83 5.98
C LYS A 67 -44.20 23.39 6.31
N GLU A 68 -44.59 22.66 5.28
CA GLU A 68 -44.49 21.20 5.23
C GLU A 68 -43.01 20.82 5.44
N PRO A 69 -42.68 19.84 6.30
CA PRO A 69 -41.28 19.50 6.55
C PRO A 69 -40.65 18.96 5.27
N ALA A 70 -39.51 19.54 4.88
CA ALA A 70 -38.74 19.14 3.72
C ALA A 70 -38.48 17.62 3.77
N LYS A 71 -38.98 16.89 2.77
CA LYS A 71 -38.58 15.50 2.53
C LYS A 71 -37.07 15.49 2.35
N THR A 72 -36.36 14.92 3.30
CA THR A 72 -34.93 14.61 3.18
C THR A 72 -34.77 13.73 1.94
N GLU A 73 -34.20 14.28 0.87
CA GLU A 73 -33.80 13.48 -0.29
C GLU A 73 -32.76 12.47 0.17
N THR A 74 -33.17 11.21 0.31
CA THR A 74 -32.28 10.10 0.59
C THR A 74 -31.39 9.91 -0.64
N LYS A 75 -30.18 10.50 -0.62
CA LYS A 75 -29.18 10.24 -1.67
C LYS A 75 -29.00 8.73 -1.80
N THR A 76 -29.30 8.20 -2.97
CA THR A 76 -29.11 6.80 -3.30
C THR A 76 -27.62 6.46 -3.21
N ILE A 77 -27.31 5.33 -2.58
CA ILE A 77 -25.93 4.84 -2.42
C ILE A 77 -25.39 4.45 -3.79
N ASP A 78 -24.19 4.92 -4.14
CA ASP A 78 -23.52 4.55 -5.40
C ASP A 78 -23.41 3.02 -5.49
N PRO A 79 -23.92 2.38 -6.56
CA PRO A 79 -23.82 0.93 -6.75
C PRO A 79 -22.41 0.37 -6.61
N LYS A 80 -21.36 1.14 -6.92
CA LYS A 80 -19.96 0.72 -6.75
C LYS A 80 -19.58 0.53 -5.29
N MET A 81 -20.27 1.19 -4.35
CA MET A 81 -20.02 1.07 -2.92
C MET A 81 -20.68 -0.17 -2.32
N VAL A 82 -21.69 -0.73 -2.97
CA VAL A 82 -22.46 -1.86 -2.44
C VAL A 82 -21.69 -3.16 -2.61
N ILE A 83 -21.67 -4.00 -1.57
CA ILE A 83 -21.13 -5.37 -1.67
C ILE A 83 -22.24 -6.39 -1.94
N THR A 84 -21.86 -7.44 -2.66
CA THR A 84 -22.63 -8.68 -2.76
C THR A 84 -21.90 -9.77 -1.97
N PRO A 85 -22.60 -10.54 -1.10
CA PRO A 85 -21.97 -11.56 -0.27
C PRO A 85 -21.13 -12.55 -1.10
N GLY A 86 -19.88 -12.78 -0.68
CA GLY A 86 -18.95 -13.69 -1.36
C GLY A 86 -18.44 -13.24 -2.75
N LYS A 87 -18.89 -12.10 -3.28
CA LYS A 87 -18.37 -11.53 -4.53
C LYS A 87 -17.25 -10.51 -4.27
N PRO A 88 -16.32 -10.28 -5.22
CA PRO A 88 -15.32 -9.23 -5.07
C PRO A 88 -15.98 -7.87 -4.89
N MET A 89 -15.41 -7.02 -4.02
CA MET A 89 -15.79 -5.61 -3.97
C MET A 89 -15.05 -4.83 -5.06
N THR A 90 -15.59 -3.65 -5.42
CA THR A 90 -14.91 -2.74 -6.34
C THR A 90 -13.64 -2.16 -5.73
N VAL A 91 -12.72 -1.67 -6.58
CA VAL A 91 -11.50 -1.01 -6.11
C VAL A 91 -11.84 0.27 -5.37
N GLU A 92 -12.81 1.04 -5.87
CA GLU A 92 -13.28 2.29 -5.29
C GLU A 92 -13.84 2.07 -3.88
N ARG A 93 -14.67 1.03 -3.70
CA ARG A 93 -15.18 0.67 -2.38
C ARG A 93 -14.05 0.31 -1.43
N TYR A 94 -13.11 -0.54 -1.87
CA TYR A 94 -11.99 -0.93 -1.01
C TYR A 94 -11.14 0.28 -0.60
N GLN A 95 -10.85 1.22 -1.51
CA GLN A 95 -10.12 2.45 -1.16
C GLN A 95 -10.89 3.31 -0.14
N ALA A 96 -12.22 3.40 -0.26
CA ALA A 96 -13.03 4.13 0.72
C ALA A 96 -12.97 3.49 2.11
N VAL A 97 -13.07 2.16 2.21
CA VAL A 97 -12.92 1.42 3.48
C VAL A 97 -11.50 1.55 4.03
N LYS A 98 -10.50 1.43 3.16
CA LYS A 98 -9.08 1.53 3.51
C LYS A 98 -8.76 2.86 4.17
N ALA A 99 -9.31 3.97 3.66
CA ALA A 99 -9.15 5.28 4.28
C ALA A 99 -9.71 5.29 5.72
N LYS A 100 -10.91 4.72 5.95
CA LYS A 100 -11.50 4.60 7.29
C LYS A 100 -10.64 3.76 8.23
N LEU A 101 -10.14 2.60 7.78
CA LEU A 101 -9.26 1.75 8.58
C LEU A 101 -7.95 2.47 8.94
N LYS A 102 -7.37 3.27 8.05
CA LYS A 102 -6.18 4.08 8.35
C LYS A 102 -6.46 5.11 9.45
N ASP A 103 -7.57 5.84 9.34
CA ASP A 103 -7.93 6.84 10.35
C ASP A 103 -8.21 6.18 11.71
N LEU A 104 -8.88 5.01 11.72
CA LEU A 104 -9.09 4.21 12.94
C LEU A 104 -7.76 3.72 13.54
N GLY A 105 -6.83 3.26 12.71
CA GLY A 105 -5.50 2.86 13.14
C GLY A 105 -4.74 4.02 13.77
N LEU A 106 -4.75 5.20 13.13
CA LEU A 106 -4.14 6.40 13.69
C LEU A 106 -4.74 6.76 15.05
N GLY A 107 -6.07 6.72 15.20
CA GLY A 107 -6.74 6.97 16.47
C GLY A 107 -6.35 5.97 17.58
N LEU A 108 -6.24 4.68 17.24
CA LEU A 108 -5.81 3.62 18.18
C LEU A 108 -4.34 3.77 18.58
N HIS A 109 -3.46 4.16 17.66
CA HIS A 109 -2.05 4.41 17.96
C HIS A 109 -1.87 5.67 18.81
N ASN A 110 -2.60 6.75 18.53
CA ASN A 110 -2.59 7.94 19.38
C ASN A 110 -3.12 7.65 20.80
N SER A 111 -4.13 6.78 20.92
CA SER A 111 -4.59 6.25 22.21
C SER A 111 -3.49 5.45 22.91
N HIS A 112 -2.78 4.59 22.18
CA HIS A 112 -1.63 3.84 22.69
C HIS A 112 -0.51 4.74 23.19
N ASP A 113 -0.14 5.79 22.46
CA ASP A 113 0.88 6.75 22.88
C ASP A 113 0.49 7.46 24.19
N LYS A 114 -0.81 7.74 24.38
CA LYS A 114 -1.33 8.40 25.59
C LYS A 114 -1.45 7.47 26.80
N HIS A 115 -1.99 6.26 26.60
CA HIS A 115 -2.36 5.33 27.68
C HIS A 115 -1.35 4.18 27.86
N ARG A 116 -0.32 4.09 27.01
CA ARG A 116 0.62 2.96 26.88
C ARG A 116 -0.06 1.63 26.51
N ALA A 117 -1.32 1.68 26.11
CA ALA A 117 -2.17 0.57 25.67
C ALA A 117 -3.24 1.11 24.71
N PHE A 118 -3.79 0.26 23.83
CA PHE A 118 -4.73 0.73 22.81
C PHE A 118 -6.03 1.33 23.37
N LEU A 119 -6.40 0.97 24.60
CA LEU A 119 -7.58 1.46 25.32
C LEU A 119 -7.20 1.81 26.77
N PRO A 120 -7.98 2.67 27.46
CA PRO A 120 -7.76 2.99 28.87
C PRO A 120 -7.75 1.73 29.75
N SER A 121 -6.89 1.69 30.77
CA SER A 121 -6.74 0.53 31.66
C SER A 121 -7.78 0.54 32.78
N ALA A 122 -8.31 -0.64 33.16
CA ALA A 122 -9.14 -0.80 34.36
C ALA A 122 -8.38 -0.47 35.67
N GLU A 123 -7.05 -0.50 35.67
CA GLU A 123 -6.22 -0.08 36.82
C GLU A 123 -6.28 1.44 37.02
N GLU A 124 -6.37 2.21 35.94
CA GLU A 124 -6.41 3.68 35.97
C GLU A 124 -7.85 4.22 35.98
N HIS A 125 -8.76 3.52 35.31
CA HIS A 125 -10.15 3.91 35.08
C HIS A 125 -11.11 2.74 35.35
N PRO A 126 -11.21 2.26 36.60
CA PRO A 126 -12.13 1.17 36.95
C PRO A 126 -13.60 1.53 36.65
N GLU A 127 -13.95 2.81 36.69
CA GLU A 127 -15.30 3.30 36.41
C GLU A 127 -15.78 3.02 34.99
N TYR A 128 -14.86 2.86 34.02
CA TYR A 128 -15.21 2.57 32.63
C TYR A 128 -15.65 1.11 32.40
N TYR A 129 -15.48 0.25 33.39
CA TYR A 129 -15.69 -1.19 33.26
C TYR A 129 -16.87 -1.66 34.10
N ASP A 130 -17.59 -2.66 33.59
CA ASP A 130 -18.58 -3.39 34.36
C ASP A 130 -17.94 -4.49 35.24
N GLU A 131 -18.77 -5.17 36.03
CA GLU A 131 -18.36 -6.28 36.91
C GLU A 131 -17.70 -7.45 36.18
N ASN A 132 -17.93 -7.58 34.87
CA ASN A 132 -17.33 -8.61 34.02
C ASN A 132 -16.02 -8.14 33.37
N GLY A 133 -15.57 -6.90 33.63
CA GLY A 133 -14.40 -6.30 32.98
C GLY A 133 -14.63 -5.92 31.52
N GLN A 134 -15.88 -5.79 31.08
CA GLN A 134 -16.23 -5.22 29.78
C GLN A 134 -16.36 -3.70 29.91
N LEU A 135 -15.84 -2.95 28.94
CA LEU A 135 -16.10 -1.50 28.87
C LEU A 135 -17.61 -1.23 28.80
N LYS A 136 -18.09 -0.28 29.59
CA LYS A 136 -19.51 0.14 29.61
C LYS A 136 -19.96 0.81 28.32
N VAL A 137 -19.04 1.51 27.65
CA VAL A 137 -19.21 2.06 26.30
C VAL A 137 -18.22 1.44 25.32
N SER A 138 -18.54 1.49 24.03
CA SER A 138 -17.70 0.97 22.94
C SER A 138 -16.28 1.55 22.93
N TRP A 139 -15.29 0.73 22.57
CA TRP A 139 -13.91 1.18 22.30
C TRP A 139 -13.86 2.35 21.30
N ARG A 140 -14.85 2.43 20.40
CA ARG A 140 -15.02 3.52 19.45
C ARG A 140 -15.22 4.85 20.17
N VAL A 141 -16.02 4.88 21.23
CA VAL A 141 -16.22 6.07 22.07
C VAL A 141 -14.89 6.51 22.69
N HIS A 142 -14.12 5.57 23.27
CA HIS A 142 -12.83 5.88 23.91
C HIS A 142 -11.77 6.47 22.97
N ILE A 143 -11.84 6.21 21.67
CA ILE A 143 -10.89 6.78 20.70
C ILE A 143 -11.36 8.08 20.04
N LEU A 144 -12.59 8.54 20.30
CA LEU A 144 -13.13 9.79 19.73
C LEU A 144 -12.20 11.01 19.91
N PRO A 145 -11.55 11.24 21.06
CA PRO A 145 -10.63 12.38 21.21
C PRO A 145 -9.48 12.38 20.20
N TYR A 146 -9.04 11.19 19.78
CA TYR A 146 -7.95 11.01 18.82
C TYR A 146 -8.40 11.03 17.36
N LEU A 147 -9.72 11.10 17.13
CA LEU A 147 -10.35 11.22 15.81
C LEU A 147 -10.93 12.62 15.58
N GLY A 148 -10.53 13.60 16.40
CA GLY A 148 -11.04 14.97 16.33
C GLY A 148 -12.48 15.13 16.83
N GLN A 149 -13.02 14.15 17.56
CA GLN A 149 -14.40 14.12 18.05
C GLN A 149 -14.48 14.33 19.57
N LYS A 150 -13.54 15.08 20.16
CA LYS A 150 -13.52 15.40 21.59
C LYS A 150 -14.83 16.01 22.12
N PRO A 151 -15.50 16.95 21.43
CA PRO A 151 -16.77 17.49 21.90
C PRO A 151 -17.92 16.48 21.97
N LEU A 152 -17.87 15.41 21.16
CA LEU A 152 -18.85 14.32 21.25
C LEU A 152 -18.47 13.36 22.38
N TYR A 153 -17.18 13.08 22.56
CA TYR A 153 -16.67 12.25 23.66
C TYR A 153 -17.09 12.78 25.04
N GLU A 154 -16.96 14.10 25.26
CA GLU A 154 -17.30 14.76 26.53
C GLU A 154 -18.81 14.72 26.86
N GLN A 155 -19.67 14.33 25.91
CA GLN A 155 -21.10 14.16 26.14
C GLN A 155 -21.44 12.79 26.72
N PHE A 156 -20.57 11.79 26.55
CA PHE A 156 -20.78 10.45 27.11
C PHE A 156 -20.46 10.44 28.61
N LYS A 157 -21.31 9.78 29.37
CA LYS A 157 -20.97 9.35 30.73
C LYS A 157 -20.32 7.98 30.66
N LEU A 158 -19.01 7.95 30.83
CA LEU A 158 -18.20 6.74 30.63
C LEU A 158 -18.33 5.74 31.79
N ASP A 159 -18.85 6.19 32.93
CA ASP A 159 -19.20 5.40 34.10
C ASP A 159 -20.61 4.79 34.03
N GLU A 160 -21.40 5.14 33.01
CA GLU A 160 -22.72 4.57 32.73
C GLU A 160 -22.67 3.67 31.49
N ALA A 161 -23.58 2.69 31.40
CA ALA A 161 -23.71 1.84 30.23
C ALA A 161 -24.06 2.65 28.97
N TRP A 162 -23.65 2.15 27.80
CA TRP A 162 -23.92 2.75 26.49
C TRP A 162 -25.42 2.97 26.19
N ASP A 163 -26.29 2.17 26.80
CA ASP A 163 -27.75 2.18 26.68
C ASP A 163 -28.45 2.80 27.91
N SER A 164 -27.71 3.47 28.79
CA SER A 164 -28.29 4.29 29.86
C SER A 164 -29.19 5.40 29.30
N PRO A 165 -30.17 5.91 30.09
CA PRO A 165 -31.02 7.03 29.65
C PRO A 165 -30.24 8.25 29.15
N HIS A 166 -29.03 8.49 29.67
CA HIS A 166 -28.14 9.58 29.23
C HIS A 166 -27.39 9.25 27.94
N ASN A 167 -26.77 8.06 27.83
CA ASN A 167 -25.92 7.72 26.68
C ASN A 167 -26.72 7.26 25.45
N ALA A 168 -27.88 6.61 25.63
CA ALA A 168 -28.64 6.01 24.54
C ALA A 168 -28.99 7.00 23.41
N PRO A 169 -29.40 8.27 23.67
CA PRO A 169 -29.67 9.24 22.60
C PRO A 169 -28.43 9.60 21.74
N LEU A 170 -27.22 9.44 22.26
CA LEU A 170 -25.98 9.79 21.54
C LEU A 170 -25.66 8.83 20.40
N VAL A 171 -26.32 7.67 20.33
CA VAL A 171 -26.17 6.69 19.24
C VAL A 171 -26.45 7.31 17.86
N LYS A 172 -27.34 8.30 17.79
CA LYS A 172 -27.68 9.04 16.55
C LYS A 172 -26.58 10.01 16.08
N ARG A 173 -25.54 10.25 16.89
CA ARG A 173 -24.41 11.13 16.55
C ARG A 173 -23.21 10.39 16.00
N MET A 174 -23.42 9.23 15.35
CA MET A 174 -22.33 8.40 14.81
C MET A 174 -21.39 9.18 13.88
N PRO A 175 -20.10 9.30 14.22
CA PRO A 175 -19.11 9.88 13.33
C PRO A 175 -19.02 9.14 11.99
N VAL A 176 -18.86 9.89 10.89
CA VAL A 176 -18.77 9.36 9.52
C VAL A 176 -17.63 8.33 9.36
N ILE A 177 -16.58 8.42 10.19
CA ILE A 177 -15.47 7.48 10.20
C ILE A 177 -15.89 6.04 10.52
N TYR A 178 -16.95 5.83 11.29
CA TYR A 178 -17.48 4.50 11.61
C TYR A 178 -18.50 3.97 10.59
N ARG A 179 -18.87 4.78 9.59
CA ARG A 179 -19.86 4.41 8.58
C ARG A 179 -19.19 3.73 7.39
N SER A 180 -19.60 2.50 7.07
CA SER A 180 -19.17 1.85 5.83
C SER A 180 -19.74 2.56 4.60
N PRO A 181 -19.07 2.49 3.43
CA PRO A 181 -19.46 3.27 2.24
C PRO A 181 -20.89 3.00 1.73
N ASP A 182 -21.42 1.81 1.98
CA ASP A 182 -22.75 1.34 1.61
C ASP A 182 -23.75 1.36 2.77
N THR A 183 -23.43 2.04 3.86
CA THR A 183 -24.35 2.21 4.99
C THR A 183 -25.10 3.54 4.86
N PRO A 184 -26.45 3.56 5.04
CA PRO A 184 -27.24 4.79 5.01
C PRO A 184 -26.70 5.88 5.95
N ALA A 185 -26.86 7.14 5.56
CA ALA A 185 -26.30 8.29 6.28
C ALA A 185 -26.91 8.46 7.69
N ASP A 186 -28.16 8.05 7.88
CA ASP A 186 -28.92 8.08 9.14
C ASP A 186 -28.74 6.82 10.00
N SER A 187 -27.99 5.83 9.51
CA SER A 187 -27.67 4.64 10.29
C SER A 187 -26.80 4.99 11.50
N ASP A 188 -27.05 4.30 12.59
CA ASP A 188 -26.29 4.30 13.83
C ASP A 188 -25.45 3.02 14.02
N LYS A 189 -25.38 2.18 12.98
CA LYS A 189 -24.64 0.92 13.02
C LYS A 189 -23.33 1.01 12.26
N THR A 190 -22.32 0.33 12.80
CA THR A 190 -21.00 0.20 12.21
C THR A 190 -20.63 -1.25 11.94
N ARG A 191 -19.91 -1.47 10.85
CA ARG A 191 -19.35 -2.76 10.44
C ARG A 191 -17.87 -2.91 10.81
N PHE A 192 -17.23 -1.85 11.29
CA PHE A 192 -15.84 -1.90 11.76
C PHE A 192 -15.80 -2.54 13.14
N ARG A 193 -15.29 -3.76 13.26
CA ARG A 193 -15.34 -4.59 14.47
C ARG A 193 -13.93 -5.05 14.87
N VAL A 194 -13.78 -5.37 16.15
CA VAL A 194 -12.56 -5.97 16.73
C VAL A 194 -12.88 -7.37 17.23
N PHE A 195 -11.88 -8.25 17.34
CA PHE A 195 -12.04 -9.56 17.98
C PHE A 195 -11.85 -9.45 19.49
N LYS A 196 -12.84 -9.90 20.26
CA LYS A 196 -12.77 -9.89 21.73
C LYS A 196 -11.88 -11.05 22.18
N GLY A 197 -10.92 -10.75 23.05
CA GLY A 197 -9.99 -11.73 23.60
C GLY A 197 -10.02 -11.80 25.12
N GLN A 198 -9.12 -12.62 25.66
CA GLN A 198 -8.85 -12.74 27.09
C GLN A 198 -7.35 -12.89 27.32
N TRP A 199 -6.91 -12.75 28.57
CA TRP A 199 -5.56 -13.15 28.97
C TRP A 199 -5.56 -14.64 29.30
N LYS A 200 -4.65 -15.41 28.68
CA LYS A 200 -4.43 -16.82 28.98
C LYS A 200 -3.05 -17.02 29.60
N LYS A 201 -2.97 -17.90 30.60
CA LYS A 201 -1.69 -18.38 31.17
C LYS A 201 -1.23 -19.61 30.42
N ASN A 202 0.04 -19.63 30.02
CA ASN A 202 0.66 -20.86 29.54
C ASN A 202 1.07 -21.77 30.71
N SER A 203 1.55 -22.98 30.39
CA SER A 203 1.99 -23.97 31.39
C SER A 203 3.13 -23.49 32.30
N ARG A 204 3.85 -22.43 31.91
CA ARG A 204 4.93 -21.79 32.69
C ARG A 204 4.45 -20.58 33.50
N GLY A 205 3.14 -20.30 33.51
CA GLY A 205 2.54 -19.18 34.23
C GLY A 205 2.67 -17.81 33.56
N SER A 206 3.29 -17.73 32.37
CA SER A 206 3.34 -16.47 31.61
C SER A 206 1.96 -16.18 31.02
N GLU A 207 1.48 -14.96 31.22
CA GLU A 207 0.24 -14.46 30.63
C GLU A 207 0.50 -13.85 29.24
N SER A 208 -0.40 -14.12 28.30
CA SER A 208 -0.46 -13.46 27.00
C SER A 208 -1.92 -13.25 26.57
N PRO A 209 -2.22 -12.17 25.85
CA PRO A 209 -3.57 -11.93 25.36
C PRO A 209 -3.85 -12.77 24.10
N THR A 210 -5.08 -13.24 23.92
CA THR A 210 -5.50 -14.05 22.75
C THR A 210 -5.98 -13.22 21.56
N THR A 211 -6.17 -11.93 21.76
CA THR A 211 -6.38 -10.90 20.73
C THR A 211 -5.75 -9.62 21.25
N ILE A 212 -5.59 -8.59 20.43
CA ILE A 212 -5.10 -7.29 20.92
C ILE A 212 -6.16 -6.48 21.71
N PHE A 213 -7.41 -6.96 21.78
CA PHE A 213 -8.50 -6.37 22.56
C PHE A 213 -9.02 -7.36 23.62
N PRO A 214 -8.16 -7.75 24.59
CA PRO A 214 -8.58 -8.62 25.68
C PRO A 214 -9.51 -7.88 26.66
N GLN A 215 -10.43 -8.62 27.27
CA GLN A 215 -11.32 -8.10 28.31
C GLN A 215 -10.54 -7.76 29.61
N GLY A 216 -10.99 -6.72 30.32
CA GLY A 216 -10.41 -6.25 31.57
C GLY A 216 -9.12 -5.44 31.38
N LYS A 217 -8.01 -6.12 31.09
CA LYS A 217 -6.68 -5.50 30.99
C LYS A 217 -6.30 -5.26 29.53
N PRO A 218 -6.20 -4.02 29.02
CA PRO A 218 -5.84 -3.77 27.62
C PRO A 218 -4.45 -4.30 27.24
N ALA A 219 -4.30 -4.76 26.00
CA ALA A 219 -3.01 -5.16 25.46
C ALA A 219 -2.16 -3.95 25.03
N ARG A 220 -0.84 -4.11 25.07
CA ARG A 220 0.16 -3.14 24.63
C ARG A 220 0.88 -3.67 23.38
N ILE A 221 1.52 -2.79 22.61
CA ILE A 221 2.34 -3.21 21.45
C ILE A 221 3.38 -4.29 21.83
N ARG A 222 4.03 -4.18 23.00
CA ARG A 222 4.99 -5.19 23.49
C ARG A 222 4.39 -6.58 23.76
N ASP A 223 3.07 -6.66 23.85
CA ASP A 223 2.34 -7.91 24.08
C ASP A 223 1.99 -8.59 22.74
N ILE A 224 2.44 -8.03 21.59
CA ILE A 224 2.31 -8.59 20.25
C ILE A 224 3.65 -9.24 19.86
N ARG A 225 3.79 -10.54 20.15
CA ARG A 225 5.05 -11.28 19.97
C ARG A 225 5.24 -11.81 18.55
N ASP A 226 4.16 -12.02 17.81
CA ASP A 226 4.22 -12.53 16.43
C ASP A 226 4.53 -11.42 15.40
N GLY A 227 4.65 -10.18 15.87
CA GLY A 227 4.92 -9.00 15.08
C GLY A 227 3.67 -8.21 14.73
N SER A 228 3.73 -6.90 14.90
CA SER A 228 2.62 -5.98 14.65
C SER A 228 2.11 -6.00 13.19
N SER A 229 2.98 -6.34 12.24
CA SER A 229 2.64 -6.52 10.82
C SER A 229 1.96 -7.87 10.49
N ASN A 230 1.74 -8.73 11.48
CA ASN A 230 1.11 -10.04 11.31
C ASN A 230 -0.20 -10.20 12.11
N THR A 231 -0.52 -9.23 12.98
CA THR A 231 -1.67 -9.32 13.89
C THR A 231 -2.78 -8.34 13.50
N VAL A 232 -3.99 -8.84 13.30
CA VAL A 232 -5.20 -8.09 12.95
C VAL A 232 -5.76 -7.33 14.16
N MET A 233 -6.07 -6.05 13.96
CA MET A 233 -6.77 -5.19 14.92
C MET A 233 -8.27 -5.10 14.64
N VAL A 234 -8.61 -4.57 13.47
CA VAL A 234 -9.97 -4.16 13.09
C VAL A 234 -10.29 -4.75 11.74
N VAL A 235 -11.53 -5.23 11.59
CA VAL A 235 -12.05 -5.74 10.32
C VAL A 235 -13.33 -5.00 9.93
N GLU A 236 -13.62 -4.89 8.64
CA GLU A 236 -14.97 -4.57 8.16
C GLU A 236 -15.76 -5.86 7.95
N ALA A 237 -16.70 -6.16 8.85
CA ALA A 237 -17.59 -7.32 8.74
C ALA A 237 -18.74 -7.07 7.73
N GLY A 238 -19.56 -8.09 7.49
CA GLY A 238 -20.77 -8.00 6.65
C GLY A 238 -21.85 -7.09 7.25
N PRO A 239 -22.83 -6.63 6.44
CA PRO A 239 -23.89 -5.73 6.90
C PRO A 239 -24.78 -6.34 7.99
N ASP A 240 -24.97 -7.66 7.96
CA ASP A 240 -25.70 -8.45 8.96
C ASP A 240 -24.99 -8.51 10.32
N LYS A 241 -23.70 -8.18 10.36
CA LYS A 241 -22.87 -8.13 11.58
C LYS A 241 -22.67 -6.70 12.08
N ALA A 242 -23.38 -5.73 11.53
CA ALA A 242 -23.33 -4.34 11.98
C ALA A 242 -23.95 -4.20 13.38
N VAL A 243 -23.29 -3.41 14.24
CA VAL A 243 -23.75 -3.12 15.62
C VAL A 243 -23.84 -1.63 15.83
N GLU A 244 -24.69 -1.21 16.77
CA GLU A 244 -24.70 0.17 17.23
C GLU A 244 -23.29 0.60 17.65
N TRP A 245 -22.81 1.73 17.15
CA TRP A 245 -21.40 2.10 17.27
C TRP A 245 -20.96 2.38 18.72
N THR A 246 -21.92 2.74 19.59
CA THR A 246 -21.75 2.99 21.03
C THR A 246 -21.76 1.70 21.86
N ARG A 247 -22.29 0.59 21.32
CA ARG A 247 -22.40 -0.69 22.03
C ARG A 247 -21.03 -1.37 22.17
N PRO A 248 -20.60 -1.74 23.40
CA PRO A 248 -19.34 -2.44 23.63
C PRO A 248 -19.38 -3.89 23.14
N GLY A 249 -18.21 -4.51 23.11
CA GLY A 249 -18.02 -5.89 22.66
C GLY A 249 -17.30 -6.00 21.32
N GLY A 250 -17.09 -7.24 20.90
CA GLY A 250 -16.31 -7.60 19.72
C GLY A 250 -16.90 -8.81 18.99
N LEU A 251 -16.17 -9.30 18.01
CA LEU A 251 -16.40 -10.57 17.32
C LEU A 251 -15.79 -11.71 18.14
N ASN A 252 -16.35 -12.90 18.01
CA ASN A 252 -15.80 -14.12 18.58
C ASN A 252 -14.53 -14.57 17.83
N SER A 253 -13.40 -14.70 18.52
CA SER A 253 -12.12 -15.17 17.94
C SER A 253 -12.01 -16.68 17.78
N GLU A 254 -12.93 -17.48 18.34
CA GLU A 254 -12.92 -18.93 18.20
C GLU A 254 -13.54 -19.41 16.88
N HIS A 255 -14.40 -18.58 16.28
CA HIS A 255 -15.05 -18.85 14.99
C HIS A 255 -15.07 -17.60 14.08
N PRO A 256 -13.90 -16.98 13.80
CA PRO A 256 -13.80 -15.74 13.06
C PRO A 256 -14.53 -15.74 11.71
N LYS A 257 -14.58 -16.86 10.98
CA LYS A 257 -15.26 -16.90 9.67
C LYS A 257 -16.76 -16.65 9.78
N ALA A 258 -17.40 -17.20 10.80
CA ALA A 258 -18.83 -17.01 11.07
C ALA A 258 -19.15 -15.56 11.48
N GLU A 259 -18.16 -14.84 12.00
CA GLU A 259 -18.27 -13.46 12.45
C GLU A 259 -18.19 -12.43 11.30
N PHE A 260 -17.71 -12.83 10.12
CA PHE A 260 -17.73 -11.96 8.95
C PHE A 260 -19.10 -11.85 8.29
N GLY A 261 -20.01 -12.81 8.51
CA GLY A 261 -21.37 -12.78 7.97
C GLY A 261 -21.42 -12.65 6.43
N ASN A 262 -22.38 -11.86 5.96
CA ASN A 262 -22.65 -11.54 4.56
C ASN A 262 -21.65 -10.52 3.97
N ALA A 263 -20.36 -10.66 4.32
CA ALA A 263 -19.28 -9.87 3.73
C ALA A 263 -18.99 -10.26 2.27
N ALA A 264 -18.26 -9.38 1.57
CA ALA A 264 -17.68 -9.65 0.26
C ALA A 264 -16.70 -10.84 0.29
N ARG A 265 -16.17 -11.22 -0.88
CA ARG A 265 -15.12 -12.25 -1.03
C ARG A 265 -13.88 -11.95 -0.18
N GLY A 266 -13.56 -10.67 -0.01
CA GLY A 266 -12.43 -10.20 0.78
C GLY A 266 -12.87 -9.47 2.04
N ILE A 267 -12.10 -9.63 3.11
CA ILE A 267 -12.26 -8.91 4.37
C ILE A 267 -11.19 -7.82 4.44
N PRO A 268 -11.57 -6.53 4.41
CA PRO A 268 -10.66 -5.43 4.70
C PRO A 268 -10.22 -5.51 6.16
N VAL A 269 -8.91 -5.47 6.37
CA VAL A 269 -8.28 -5.58 7.70
C VAL A 269 -7.34 -4.41 7.96
N LEU A 270 -7.29 -3.98 9.21
CA LEU A 270 -6.24 -3.16 9.80
C LEU A 270 -5.32 -4.07 10.63
N LEU A 271 -4.03 -4.05 10.35
CA LEU A 271 -2.99 -4.70 11.14
C LEU A 271 -2.46 -3.79 12.24
N SER A 272 -1.76 -4.37 13.21
CA SER A 272 -1.30 -3.69 14.44
C SER A 272 -0.14 -2.72 14.24
N ASP A 273 0.46 -2.70 13.06
CA ASP A 273 1.43 -1.70 12.62
C ASP A 273 0.78 -0.53 11.84
N GLY A 274 -0.54 -0.55 11.69
CA GLY A 274 -1.31 0.42 10.91
C GLY A 274 -1.44 0.08 9.42
N ALA A 275 -0.84 -1.03 8.94
CA ALA A 275 -1.03 -1.47 7.58
C ALA A 275 -2.47 -1.93 7.33
N THR A 276 -3.00 -1.62 6.16
CA THR A 276 -4.35 -2.00 5.76
C THR A 276 -4.29 -2.95 4.57
N LEU A 277 -4.84 -4.16 4.72
CA LEU A 277 -4.83 -5.22 3.72
C LEU A 277 -6.26 -5.69 3.42
N CYS A 278 -6.41 -6.64 2.50
CA CYS A 278 -7.67 -7.32 2.25
C CYS A 278 -7.38 -8.80 2.06
N PHE A 279 -7.89 -9.64 2.96
CA PHE A 279 -7.63 -11.07 2.92
C PHE A 279 -8.84 -11.81 2.35
N LYS A 280 -8.59 -12.92 1.65
CA LYS A 280 -9.64 -13.86 1.23
C LYS A 280 -10.44 -14.29 2.48
N ARG A 281 -11.76 -14.12 2.44
CA ARG A 281 -12.66 -14.47 3.55
C ARG A 281 -12.63 -15.98 3.84
N ASP A 282 -12.49 -16.78 2.79
CA ASP A 282 -12.66 -18.22 2.77
C ASP A 282 -11.38 -19.02 3.04
N ILE A 283 -10.29 -18.37 3.47
CA ILE A 283 -9.13 -19.09 4.02
C ILE A 283 -9.52 -20.01 5.16
N ASP A 284 -8.62 -20.93 5.51
CA ASP A 284 -8.81 -21.83 6.64
C ASP A 284 -9.07 -21.06 7.96
N GLU A 285 -9.92 -21.64 8.82
CA GLU A 285 -10.28 -21.04 10.11
C GLU A 285 -9.05 -20.85 11.00
N GLY A 286 -8.12 -21.81 11.00
CA GLY A 286 -6.85 -21.74 11.72
C GLY A 286 -6.01 -20.57 11.26
N LYS A 287 -5.92 -20.32 9.94
CA LYS A 287 -5.22 -19.14 9.41
C LYS A 287 -5.81 -17.82 9.93
N TRP A 288 -7.13 -17.72 10.07
CA TRP A 288 -7.75 -16.55 10.69
C TRP A 288 -7.43 -16.44 12.17
N LYS A 289 -7.43 -17.54 12.92
CA LYS A 289 -7.03 -17.55 14.34
C LYS A 289 -5.59 -17.08 14.51
N ASP A 290 -4.69 -17.58 13.68
CA ASP A 290 -3.26 -17.23 13.70
C ASP A 290 -3.02 -15.74 13.38
N LEU A 291 -3.85 -15.13 12.52
CA LEU A 291 -3.80 -13.68 12.26
C LEU A 291 -4.38 -12.83 13.40
N ILE A 292 -5.20 -13.41 14.27
CA ILE A 292 -5.91 -12.70 15.35
C ILE A 292 -5.15 -12.82 16.68
N ASP A 293 -4.53 -13.98 16.94
CA ASP A 293 -3.71 -14.22 18.13
C ASP A 293 -2.38 -13.48 17.99
N PRO A 294 -2.00 -12.60 18.94
CA PRO A 294 -0.74 -11.88 18.90
C PRO A 294 0.47 -12.69 19.41
N ASN A 295 0.28 -13.91 19.94
CA ASN A 295 1.29 -14.64 20.70
C ASN A 295 1.35 -16.16 20.42
N ASP A 296 0.86 -16.62 19.28
CA ASP A 296 0.86 -18.05 18.93
C ASP A 296 2.19 -18.54 18.31
N GLY A 297 3.11 -17.62 18.03
CA GLY A 297 4.42 -17.90 17.45
C GLY A 297 4.40 -18.13 15.94
N LYS A 298 3.25 -17.97 15.26
CA LYS A 298 3.09 -18.25 13.84
C LYS A 298 3.19 -16.97 13.02
N VAL A 299 4.15 -16.94 12.12
CA VAL A 299 4.27 -15.89 11.11
C VAL A 299 3.69 -16.40 9.80
N MET A 300 2.56 -15.83 9.39
CA MET A 300 1.87 -16.22 8.17
C MET A 300 2.43 -15.50 6.94
N ASP A 301 2.71 -16.23 5.86
CA ASP A 301 2.88 -15.61 4.54
C ASP A 301 1.51 -15.24 3.95
N TRP A 302 0.99 -14.09 4.38
CA TRP A 302 -0.32 -13.61 3.96
C TRP A 302 -0.42 -13.28 2.47
N ARG A 303 0.68 -13.32 1.71
CA ARG A 303 0.69 -13.07 0.27
C ARG A 303 -0.11 -14.11 -0.51
N GLU A 304 -0.19 -15.35 -0.02
CA GLU A 304 -0.93 -16.44 -0.65
C GLU A 304 -2.46 -16.19 -0.70
N PHE A 305 -2.95 -15.38 0.23
CA PHE A 305 -4.37 -15.12 0.41
C PHE A 305 -4.74 -13.64 0.44
N LEU A 306 -3.82 -12.77 0.02
CA LEU A 306 -4.08 -11.36 -0.21
C LEU A 306 -4.95 -11.15 -1.45
N ILE A 307 -5.93 -10.25 -1.36
CA ILE A 307 -6.68 -9.71 -2.50
C ILE A 307 -6.16 -8.32 -2.81
N ILE A 308 -5.45 -8.20 -3.92
CA ILE A 308 -4.94 -6.92 -4.42
C ILE A 308 -6.06 -6.18 -5.13
N HIS A 309 -6.55 -5.10 -4.52
CA HIS A 309 -7.48 -4.16 -5.15
C HIS A 309 -6.66 -3.08 -5.84
N THR A 310 -6.41 -3.26 -7.13
CA THR A 310 -5.65 -2.33 -7.95
C THR A 310 -6.41 -2.01 -9.24
N THR A 311 -6.30 -0.77 -9.68
CA THR A 311 -6.75 -0.36 -11.03
C THR A 311 -5.73 -0.73 -12.10
N LEU A 312 -4.55 -1.22 -11.70
CA LEU A 312 -3.48 -1.58 -12.62
C LEU A 312 -3.77 -2.92 -13.31
N LYS A 313 -3.53 -2.96 -14.61
CA LYS A 313 -3.55 -4.19 -15.41
C LYS A 313 -2.38 -5.11 -14.98
N PRO A 314 -2.48 -6.45 -15.17
CA PRO A 314 -1.41 -7.38 -14.81
C PRO A 314 -0.02 -6.99 -15.34
N LYS A 315 0.05 -6.52 -16.59
CA LYS A 315 1.30 -6.03 -17.21
C LYS A 315 1.90 -4.82 -16.47
N GLN A 316 1.06 -3.90 -15.99
CA GLN A 316 1.52 -2.74 -15.22
C GLN A 316 2.03 -3.18 -13.83
N ILE A 317 1.38 -4.15 -13.19
CA ILE A 317 1.85 -4.74 -11.93
C ILE A 317 3.22 -5.39 -12.12
N GLN A 318 3.40 -6.14 -13.20
CA GLN A 318 4.66 -6.79 -13.55
C GLN A 318 5.81 -5.77 -13.71
N ILE A 319 5.57 -4.67 -14.43
CA ILE A 319 6.55 -3.58 -14.60
C ILE A 319 6.99 -3.03 -13.24
N LEU A 320 6.04 -2.74 -12.34
CA LEU A 320 6.37 -2.25 -11.00
C LEU A 320 7.16 -3.27 -10.17
N GLN A 321 6.82 -4.55 -10.28
CA GLN A 321 7.55 -5.62 -9.59
C GLN A 321 8.98 -5.76 -10.10
N GLN A 322 9.21 -5.72 -11.41
CA GLN A 322 10.54 -5.78 -12.02
C GLN A 322 11.44 -4.65 -11.51
N LEU A 323 10.95 -3.41 -11.53
CA LEU A 323 11.71 -2.24 -11.04
C LEU A 323 12.05 -2.36 -9.55
N ARG A 324 11.11 -2.82 -8.74
CA ARG A 324 11.34 -3.04 -7.30
C ARG A 324 12.35 -4.14 -7.02
N MET A 325 12.31 -5.24 -7.77
CA MET A 325 13.29 -6.33 -7.63
C MET A 325 14.71 -5.83 -7.86
N ILE A 326 14.91 -5.01 -8.88
CA ILE A 326 16.22 -4.44 -9.18
C ILE A 326 16.66 -3.49 -8.06
N ALA A 327 15.77 -2.62 -7.58
CA ALA A 327 16.04 -1.73 -6.45
C ALA A 327 16.43 -2.51 -5.18
N VAL A 328 15.69 -3.56 -4.83
CA VAL A 328 16.00 -4.47 -3.70
C VAL A 328 17.38 -5.10 -3.88
N ALA A 329 17.72 -5.55 -5.10
CA ALA A 329 19.02 -6.13 -5.38
C ALA A 329 20.15 -5.11 -5.21
N PHE A 330 19.97 -3.85 -5.61
CA PHE A 330 20.92 -2.78 -5.33
C PHE A 330 21.15 -2.60 -3.82
N PHE A 331 20.10 -2.59 -2.99
CA PHE A 331 20.25 -2.45 -1.53
C PHE A 331 20.92 -3.67 -0.88
N ARG A 332 20.52 -4.88 -1.26
CA ARG A 332 21.21 -6.10 -0.80
C ARG A 332 22.68 -6.12 -1.19
N TYR A 333 23.01 -5.54 -2.34
CA TYR A 333 24.39 -5.39 -2.79
C TYR A 333 25.13 -4.43 -1.86
N THR A 334 24.52 -3.29 -1.50
CA THR A 334 25.12 -2.35 -0.55
C THR A 334 25.33 -2.96 0.83
N ASP A 335 24.44 -3.83 1.31
CA ASP A 335 24.64 -4.52 2.59
C ASP A 335 25.90 -5.38 2.57
N LYS A 336 26.15 -6.08 1.45
CA LYS A 336 27.30 -6.97 1.27
C LYS A 336 28.61 -6.22 1.03
N TYR A 337 28.61 -5.23 0.15
CA TYR A 337 29.84 -4.57 -0.33
C TYR A 337 30.05 -3.16 0.24
N GLN A 338 29.11 -2.68 1.06
CA GLN A 338 29.11 -1.33 1.67
C GLN A 338 29.11 -0.18 0.63
N ARG A 339 28.68 -0.51 -0.61
CA ARG A 339 28.64 0.37 -1.78
C ARG A 339 27.71 -0.20 -2.84
N PHE A 340 27.18 0.65 -3.71
CA PHE A 340 26.44 0.23 -4.89
C PHE A 340 27.41 -0.32 -5.95
N PRO A 341 26.98 -1.21 -6.85
CA PRO A 341 27.84 -1.85 -7.84
C PRO A 341 28.42 -0.83 -8.85
N PRO A 342 29.59 -1.12 -9.45
CA PRO A 342 30.47 -2.25 -9.17
C PRO A 342 31.30 -2.02 -7.90
N ALA A 343 31.69 -3.10 -7.22
CA ALA A 343 32.64 -3.06 -6.10
C ALA A 343 34.08 -3.04 -6.61
N ASP A 344 35.02 -2.60 -5.77
CA ASP A 344 36.44 -2.46 -6.13
C ASP A 344 37.04 -3.77 -6.67
N GLU A 345 36.70 -4.91 -6.10
CA GLU A 345 37.15 -6.24 -6.53
C GLU A 345 36.60 -6.71 -7.90
N GLN A 346 35.65 -5.96 -8.47
CA GLN A 346 35.01 -6.25 -9.76
C GLN A 346 35.56 -5.37 -10.89
N LEU A 347 36.55 -4.55 -10.57
CA LEU A 347 37.23 -3.67 -11.52
C LEU A 347 38.58 -4.28 -11.92
N VAL A 348 38.88 -4.21 -13.22
CA VAL A 348 40.20 -4.51 -13.78
C VAL A 348 40.74 -3.19 -14.33
N ASP A 349 41.92 -2.78 -13.86
CA ASP A 349 42.52 -1.47 -14.15
C ASP A 349 41.56 -0.29 -13.88
N GLY A 350 40.78 -0.41 -12.80
CA GLY A 350 39.82 0.60 -12.37
C GLY A 350 38.53 0.65 -13.18
N LYS A 351 38.31 -0.27 -14.12
CA LYS A 351 37.11 -0.32 -14.98
C LYS A 351 36.36 -1.65 -14.87
N PRO A 352 35.02 -1.63 -14.97
CA PRO A 352 34.23 -2.86 -15.00
C PRO A 352 34.38 -3.57 -16.35
N LEU A 353 34.61 -4.89 -16.32
CA LEU A 353 34.55 -5.74 -17.51
C LEU A 353 33.13 -6.19 -17.86
N LEU A 354 32.25 -6.22 -16.86
CA LEU A 354 30.85 -6.65 -16.94
C LEU A 354 29.92 -5.58 -16.34
N SER A 355 28.70 -5.52 -16.86
CA SER A 355 27.63 -4.65 -16.37
C SER A 355 27.29 -4.89 -14.90
N TRP A 356 26.93 -3.83 -14.17
CA TRP A 356 26.36 -3.94 -12.81
C TRP A 356 25.15 -4.89 -12.77
N ARG A 357 24.43 -5.01 -13.88
CA ARG A 357 23.29 -5.94 -14.05
C ARG A 357 23.73 -7.41 -13.91
N VAL A 358 24.95 -7.74 -14.33
CA VAL A 358 25.53 -9.08 -14.11
C VAL A 358 25.87 -9.27 -12.63
N HIS A 359 26.43 -8.25 -11.98
CA HIS A 359 26.80 -8.31 -10.55
C HIS A 359 25.61 -8.39 -9.59
N LEU A 360 24.40 -8.00 -10.03
CA LEU A 360 23.17 -8.15 -9.24
C LEU A 360 22.52 -9.55 -9.35
N LEU A 361 22.93 -10.39 -10.30
CA LEU A 361 22.30 -11.70 -10.54
C LEU A 361 22.16 -12.57 -9.28
N PRO A 362 23.18 -12.74 -8.41
CA PRO A 362 23.03 -13.54 -7.18
C PRO A 362 21.91 -13.02 -6.26
N LEU A 363 21.71 -11.70 -6.23
CA LEU A 363 20.72 -11.05 -5.36
C LEU A 363 19.31 -11.10 -5.94
N LEU A 364 19.21 -11.41 -7.23
CA LEU A 364 18.00 -11.66 -8.00
C LEU A 364 17.68 -13.17 -8.12
N GLY A 365 18.40 -14.03 -7.40
CA GLY A 365 18.22 -15.49 -7.43
C GLY A 365 18.70 -16.16 -8.74
N GLN A 366 19.64 -15.53 -9.44
CA GLN A 366 20.20 -15.99 -10.72
C GLN A 366 21.66 -16.46 -10.56
N ASP A 367 22.01 -17.06 -9.42
CA ASP A 367 23.36 -17.54 -9.10
C ASP A 367 23.92 -18.48 -10.18
N ALA A 368 23.10 -19.41 -10.68
CA ALA A 368 23.52 -20.37 -11.71
C ALA A 368 23.92 -19.68 -13.03
N LEU A 369 23.29 -18.56 -13.38
CA LEU A 369 23.68 -17.77 -14.54
C LEU A 369 24.93 -16.94 -14.24
N TYR A 370 25.02 -16.36 -13.04
CA TYR A 370 26.18 -15.58 -12.61
C TYR A 370 27.48 -16.40 -12.67
N GLN A 371 27.44 -17.67 -12.23
CA GLN A 371 28.60 -18.57 -12.26
C GLN A 371 29.07 -18.96 -13.68
N GLN A 372 28.25 -18.74 -14.71
CA GLN A 372 28.65 -19.01 -16.09
C GLN A 372 29.52 -17.89 -16.67
N PHE A 373 29.49 -16.68 -16.10
CA PHE A 373 30.31 -15.57 -16.58
C PHE A 373 31.78 -15.74 -16.19
N LYS A 374 32.67 -15.50 -17.14
CA LYS A 374 34.09 -15.28 -16.87
C LYS A 374 34.31 -13.82 -16.51
N ARG A 375 34.51 -13.58 -15.21
CA ARG A 375 34.52 -12.23 -14.60
C ARG A 375 35.82 -11.46 -14.86
N ASP A 376 36.86 -12.16 -15.27
CA ASP A 376 38.16 -11.68 -15.72
C ASP A 376 38.22 -11.41 -17.24
N GLU A 377 37.13 -11.67 -17.97
CA GLU A 377 36.99 -11.38 -19.40
C GLU A 377 35.95 -10.27 -19.64
N PRO A 378 36.10 -9.44 -20.69
CA PRO A 378 35.10 -8.43 -21.03
C PRO A 378 33.76 -9.06 -21.45
N TRP A 379 32.69 -8.27 -21.36
CA TRP A 379 31.32 -8.69 -21.69
C TRP A 379 31.15 -9.27 -23.11
N ASP A 380 32.00 -8.86 -24.06
CA ASP A 380 31.99 -9.26 -25.46
C ASP A 380 33.06 -10.30 -25.82
N SER A 381 33.70 -10.91 -24.82
CA SER A 381 34.59 -12.05 -25.06
C SER A 381 33.85 -13.19 -25.78
N PRO A 382 34.55 -14.06 -26.54
CA PRO A 382 33.92 -15.20 -27.22
C PRO A 382 33.08 -16.07 -26.28
N HIS A 383 33.44 -16.16 -24.99
CA HIS A 383 32.68 -16.89 -23.98
C HIS A 383 31.48 -16.08 -23.47
N ASN A 384 31.70 -14.88 -22.91
CA ASN A 384 30.65 -14.09 -22.25
C ASN A 384 29.55 -13.64 -23.21
N LYS A 385 29.90 -13.40 -24.47
CA LYS A 385 28.93 -12.99 -25.51
C LYS A 385 27.84 -14.05 -25.74
N THR A 386 28.13 -15.33 -25.51
CA THR A 386 27.14 -16.43 -25.62
C THR A 386 26.03 -16.34 -24.57
N LEU A 387 26.25 -15.59 -23.48
CA LEU A 387 25.30 -15.43 -22.38
C LEU A 387 24.32 -14.26 -22.59
N LEU A 388 24.48 -13.48 -23.66
CA LEU A 388 23.59 -12.36 -23.99
C LEU A 388 22.13 -12.80 -24.12
N GLU A 389 21.90 -13.97 -24.74
CA GLU A 389 20.56 -14.53 -24.96
C GLU A 389 19.88 -14.99 -23.66
N LYS A 390 20.65 -15.18 -22.57
CA LYS A 390 20.15 -15.61 -21.26
C LYS A 390 19.74 -14.44 -20.36
N MET A 391 19.33 -13.30 -20.95
CA MET A 391 18.90 -12.12 -20.19
C MET A 391 17.72 -12.46 -19.27
N PRO A 392 17.83 -12.26 -17.94
CA PRO A 392 16.71 -12.45 -17.04
C PRO A 392 15.53 -11.53 -17.40
N GLY A 393 14.30 -12.04 -17.26
CA GLY A 393 13.08 -11.27 -17.56
C GLY A 393 12.94 -9.98 -16.76
N PHE A 394 13.65 -9.82 -15.63
CA PHE A 394 13.66 -8.58 -14.85
C PHE A 394 14.31 -7.41 -15.60
N TYR A 395 15.23 -7.66 -16.53
CA TYR A 395 15.87 -6.61 -17.34
C TYR A 395 15.13 -6.29 -18.63
N GLN A 396 14.08 -7.05 -18.94
CA GLN A 396 13.29 -6.90 -20.15
C GLN A 396 12.13 -5.92 -19.93
N PHE A 397 12.20 -4.74 -20.55
CA PHE A 397 11.16 -3.71 -20.46
C PHE A 397 10.65 -3.29 -21.85
N GLY A 398 9.33 -3.43 -22.06
CA GLY A 398 8.61 -3.02 -23.27
C GLY A 398 8.25 -4.19 -24.21
N ALA A 399 7.25 -3.99 -25.08
CA ALA A 399 6.78 -4.99 -26.05
C ALA A 399 7.75 -5.23 -27.23
N GLN A 400 8.80 -4.43 -27.34
CA GLN A 400 9.75 -4.32 -28.44
C GLN A 400 11.20 -4.45 -27.95
N GLY A 401 11.44 -5.11 -26.81
CA GLY A 401 12.80 -5.32 -26.33
C GLY A 401 13.52 -6.32 -27.23
N ASN A 402 14.57 -5.87 -27.92
CA ASN A 402 15.45 -6.79 -28.66
C ASN A 402 16.04 -7.79 -27.66
N PRO A 403 15.98 -9.11 -27.92
CA PRO A 403 16.59 -10.12 -27.06
C PRO A 403 18.04 -9.73 -26.71
N GLY A 404 18.39 -9.85 -25.43
CA GLY A 404 19.73 -9.53 -24.94
C GLY A 404 20.04 -8.05 -24.74
N THR A 405 19.09 -7.13 -24.97
CA THR A 405 19.27 -5.70 -24.69
C THR A 405 18.35 -5.18 -23.60
N THR A 406 18.78 -4.15 -22.88
CA THR A 406 18.01 -3.53 -21.80
C THR A 406 18.01 -2.01 -21.91
N ARG A 407 16.96 -1.39 -21.36
CA ARG A 407 16.75 0.06 -21.28
C ARG A 407 16.88 0.59 -19.85
N ILE A 408 17.14 -0.28 -18.88
CA ILE A 408 17.29 0.10 -17.47
C ILE A 408 18.71 0.58 -17.28
N MET A 409 18.91 1.85 -16.99
CA MET A 409 20.23 2.47 -17.01
C MET A 409 20.46 3.36 -15.79
N THR A 410 21.71 3.44 -15.35
CA THR A 410 22.18 4.48 -14.43
C THR A 410 22.67 5.69 -15.22
N PHE A 411 23.01 6.80 -14.54
CA PHE A 411 23.74 7.91 -15.14
C PHE A 411 25.22 7.80 -14.77
N SER A 412 26.10 7.90 -15.77
CA SER A 412 27.55 7.76 -15.64
C SER A 412 28.29 9.03 -16.01
N GLY A 413 29.49 9.22 -15.45
CA GLY A 413 30.36 10.36 -15.73
C GLY A 413 30.63 11.23 -14.51
N GLU A 414 31.43 12.28 -14.69
CA GLU A 414 31.77 13.20 -13.60
C GLU A 414 30.51 13.82 -12.99
N LYS A 415 30.46 13.93 -11.67
CA LYS A 415 29.32 14.43 -10.88
C LYS A 415 28.05 13.58 -10.95
N SER A 416 28.04 12.46 -11.67
CA SER A 416 26.96 11.47 -11.56
C SER A 416 27.21 10.53 -10.37
N PRO A 417 26.19 9.78 -9.93
CA PRO A 417 26.37 8.80 -8.86
C PRO A 417 27.36 7.69 -9.24
N PHE A 418 27.56 7.42 -10.53
CA PHE A 418 28.40 6.33 -11.05
C PHE A 418 29.51 6.86 -11.98
N PRO A 419 30.62 7.39 -11.45
CA PRO A 419 31.64 8.09 -12.25
C PRO A 419 32.51 7.20 -13.15
N GLY A 420 32.25 5.89 -13.24
CA GLY A 420 32.99 4.93 -14.08
C GLY A 420 34.06 4.12 -13.35
N GLY A 421 34.27 4.38 -12.06
CA GLY A 421 35.03 3.55 -11.15
C GLY A 421 34.11 2.73 -10.23
N PRO A 422 34.47 2.53 -8.96
CA PRO A 422 33.64 1.76 -8.06
C PRO A 422 32.40 2.63 -7.73
N GLY A 423 31.18 2.06 -7.78
CA GLY A 423 29.91 2.78 -7.53
C GLY A 423 29.81 3.56 -6.21
N PRO A 424 28.77 4.35 -5.95
CA PRO A 424 28.74 5.22 -4.75
C PRO A 424 28.53 4.42 -3.46
N ARG A 425 28.97 4.94 -2.31
CA ARG A 425 28.46 4.45 -1.01
C ARG A 425 27.15 5.16 -0.70
N PHE A 426 26.30 4.52 0.10
CA PHE A 426 25.03 5.16 0.49
C PHE A 426 25.25 6.51 1.20
N ARG A 427 26.30 6.64 2.01
CA ARG A 427 26.67 7.90 2.69
C ARG A 427 27.14 9.01 1.76
N ASP A 428 27.49 8.69 0.51
CA ASP A 428 27.96 9.68 -0.47
C ASP A 428 26.76 10.39 -1.14
N ILE A 429 25.53 9.92 -0.92
CA ILE A 429 24.28 10.53 -1.42
C ILE A 429 23.80 11.60 -0.43
N THR A 430 24.46 12.75 -0.42
CA THR A 430 24.28 13.79 0.61
C THR A 430 23.08 14.72 0.34
N ASP A 431 22.61 14.83 -0.90
CA ASP A 431 21.40 15.61 -1.26
C ASP A 431 20.08 14.90 -0.89
N GLY A 432 20.20 13.68 -0.37
CA GLY A 432 19.10 12.87 0.15
C GLY A 432 18.66 11.78 -0.82
N SER A 433 18.49 10.56 -0.30
CA SER A 433 18.16 9.37 -1.09
C SER A 433 16.83 9.45 -1.83
N SER A 434 15.87 10.26 -1.36
CA SER A 434 14.59 10.50 -2.04
C SER A 434 14.68 11.55 -3.15
N ASN A 435 15.80 12.29 -3.24
CA ASN A 435 16.04 13.38 -4.20
C ASN A 435 17.10 13.03 -5.25
N THR A 436 17.72 11.84 -5.17
CA THR A 436 18.72 11.39 -6.14
C THR A 436 18.21 10.15 -6.88
N ILE A 437 18.30 10.17 -8.20
CA ILE A 437 17.91 9.07 -9.10
C ILE A 437 18.99 7.98 -9.07
N LEU A 438 18.57 6.76 -8.75
CA LEU A 438 19.42 5.56 -8.82
C LEU A 438 19.50 5.00 -10.25
N PHE A 439 18.34 4.75 -10.88
CA PHE A 439 18.27 4.29 -12.27
C PHE A 439 16.94 4.68 -12.94
N VAL A 440 16.90 4.62 -14.26
CA VAL A 440 15.77 5.01 -15.11
C VAL A 440 15.46 3.94 -16.16
N ILE A 441 14.30 4.03 -16.81
CA ILE A 441 14.08 3.38 -18.11
C ILE A 441 14.29 4.41 -19.23
N ALA A 442 15.38 4.28 -19.98
CA ALA A 442 15.70 5.12 -21.13
C ALA A 442 14.82 4.79 -22.35
N ALA A 443 14.89 5.60 -23.41
CA ALA A 443 14.22 5.34 -24.68
C ALA A 443 14.79 4.10 -25.42
N PRO A 444 14.04 3.49 -26.35
CA PRO A 444 14.50 2.31 -27.09
C PRO A 444 15.82 2.49 -27.85
N ASP A 445 16.10 3.69 -28.36
CA ASP A 445 17.34 4.02 -29.08
C ASP A 445 18.60 4.07 -28.18
N LYS A 446 18.41 3.99 -26.86
CA LYS A 446 19.48 3.91 -25.86
C LYS A 446 19.68 2.50 -25.30
N ALA A 447 18.98 1.50 -25.83
CA ALA A 447 19.12 0.13 -25.35
C ALA A 447 20.54 -0.39 -25.63
N VAL A 448 21.14 -1.03 -24.62
CA VAL A 448 22.48 -1.64 -24.71
C VAL A 448 22.41 -3.14 -24.42
N PRO A 449 23.37 -3.96 -24.88
CA PRO A 449 23.49 -5.34 -24.41
C PRO A 449 23.54 -5.38 -22.88
N TRP A 450 22.71 -6.21 -22.23
CA TRP A 450 22.55 -6.12 -20.77
C TRP A 450 23.82 -6.46 -19.97
N THR A 451 24.75 -7.19 -20.58
CA THR A 451 26.06 -7.54 -20.01
C THR A 451 27.12 -6.46 -20.22
N LYS A 452 26.91 -5.50 -21.12
CA LYS A 452 27.85 -4.42 -21.43
C LYS A 452 27.87 -3.39 -20.28
N PRO A 453 29.04 -3.05 -19.70
CA PRO A 453 29.16 -2.03 -18.66
C PRO A 453 29.09 -0.61 -19.22
N GLU A 454 27.95 -0.28 -19.84
CA GLU A 454 27.66 1.02 -20.41
C GLU A 454 26.32 1.53 -19.89
N ASP A 455 26.27 2.82 -19.61
CA ASP A 455 25.14 3.53 -19.01
C ASP A 455 25.01 4.93 -19.64
N LEU A 456 24.06 5.74 -19.17
CA LEU A 456 23.74 7.03 -19.79
C LEU A 456 24.79 8.10 -19.41
N PRO A 457 25.52 8.69 -20.36
CA PRO A 457 26.47 9.75 -20.04
C PRO A 457 25.72 10.97 -19.50
N PHE A 458 26.15 11.48 -18.34
CA PHE A 458 25.57 12.64 -17.71
C PHE A 458 26.13 13.93 -18.31
N ASP A 459 25.22 14.76 -18.83
CA ASP A 459 25.47 16.15 -19.23
C ASP A 459 24.58 17.05 -18.38
N SER A 460 25.18 17.76 -17.43
CA SER A 460 24.43 18.67 -16.53
C SER A 460 23.71 19.81 -17.27
N ALA A 461 24.17 20.20 -18.47
CA ALA A 461 23.51 21.24 -19.25
C ALA A 461 22.24 20.72 -19.93
N ASN A 462 22.25 19.47 -20.42
CA ASN A 462 21.13 18.86 -21.15
C ASN A 462 20.89 17.39 -20.74
N PRO A 463 20.57 17.11 -19.48
CA PRO A 463 20.53 15.73 -18.97
C PRO A 463 19.47 14.86 -19.65
N ILE A 464 18.37 15.47 -20.11
CA ILE A 464 17.30 14.77 -20.82
C ILE A 464 17.77 14.13 -22.14
N LYS A 465 18.78 14.71 -22.80
CA LYS A 465 19.30 14.20 -24.09
C LYS A 465 19.89 12.80 -23.96
N ALA A 466 20.44 12.48 -22.79
CA ALA A 466 21.00 11.16 -22.52
C ALA A 466 19.93 10.05 -22.63
N LEU A 467 18.68 10.35 -22.25
CA LEU A 467 17.57 9.39 -22.22
C LEU A 467 17.06 8.98 -23.61
N GLY A 468 17.45 9.66 -24.69
CA GLY A 468 17.06 9.33 -26.07
C GLY A 468 15.66 9.81 -26.46
N ALA A 469 15.08 9.19 -27.49
CA ALA A 469 13.80 9.57 -28.08
C ALA A 469 12.61 9.02 -27.27
N LEU A 470 12.33 9.64 -26.12
CA LEU A 470 11.20 9.28 -25.26
C LEU A 470 9.86 9.53 -25.98
N SER A 471 8.98 8.53 -25.96
CA SER A 471 7.67 8.55 -26.65
C SER A 471 6.49 8.89 -25.72
N THR A 472 6.75 9.17 -24.45
CA THR A 472 5.75 9.41 -23.40
C THR A 472 6.00 10.76 -22.73
N PRO A 473 4.97 11.41 -22.15
CA PRO A 473 5.12 12.71 -21.48
C PRO A 473 5.98 12.64 -20.22
N ASP A 474 6.16 11.43 -19.65
CA ASP A 474 6.96 11.13 -18.48
C ASP A 474 7.78 9.85 -18.69
N PHE A 475 8.84 9.70 -17.90
CA PHE A 475 9.64 8.48 -17.82
C PHE A 475 9.77 7.99 -16.37
N PRO A 476 9.86 6.67 -16.14
CA PRO A 476 10.07 6.13 -14.82
C PRO A 476 11.51 6.32 -14.34
N ALA A 477 11.63 6.77 -13.10
CA ALA A 477 12.87 6.79 -12.33
C ALA A 477 12.69 6.03 -11.02
N VAL A 478 13.75 5.37 -10.58
CA VAL A 478 13.87 4.78 -9.25
C VAL A 478 14.86 5.62 -8.47
N MET A 479 14.48 6.05 -7.27
CA MET A 479 15.31 6.91 -6.40
C MET A 479 16.23 6.05 -5.52
N PHE A 480 17.25 6.67 -4.92
CA PHE A 480 18.18 6.01 -3.99
C PHE A 480 17.52 5.52 -2.68
N ASP A 481 16.28 5.88 -2.40
CA ASP A 481 15.45 5.32 -1.32
C ASP A 481 14.56 4.13 -1.76
N GLY A 482 14.62 3.77 -3.04
CA GLY A 482 13.84 2.69 -3.66
C GLY A 482 12.42 3.08 -4.08
N SER A 483 12.01 4.34 -3.88
CA SER A 483 10.74 4.85 -4.39
C SER A 483 10.75 4.96 -5.92
N LEU A 484 9.58 4.85 -6.54
CA LEU A 484 9.41 4.95 -7.99
C LEU A 484 8.67 6.25 -8.33
N ALA A 485 9.28 7.07 -9.18
CA ALA A 485 8.79 8.38 -9.58
C ALA A 485 8.51 8.44 -11.08
N SER A 486 7.45 9.16 -11.46
CA SER A 486 7.20 9.61 -12.84
C SER A 486 7.86 10.98 -13.02
N VAL A 487 8.90 11.05 -13.86
CA VAL A 487 9.60 12.29 -14.15
C VAL A 487 9.10 12.87 -15.48
N PRO A 488 8.55 14.09 -15.51
CA PRO A 488 8.10 14.72 -16.75
C PRO A 488 9.27 14.93 -17.74
N VAL A 489 9.06 14.66 -19.02
CA VAL A 489 10.08 14.90 -20.07
C VAL A 489 10.40 16.40 -20.23
N ASN A 490 9.43 17.27 -19.92
CA ASN A 490 9.58 18.73 -19.96
C ASN A 490 10.08 19.33 -18.63
N ILE A 491 10.57 18.51 -17.69
CA ILE A 491 11.18 19.00 -16.45
C ILE A 491 12.36 19.95 -16.79
N PRO A 492 12.55 21.08 -16.07
CA PRO A 492 13.67 21.97 -16.33
C PRO A 492 15.01 21.23 -16.21
N ALA A 493 15.93 21.47 -17.14
CA ALA A 493 17.25 20.81 -17.19
C ALA A 493 18.00 20.93 -15.86
N ALA A 494 17.99 22.12 -15.24
CA ALA A 494 18.61 22.35 -13.93
C ALA A 494 17.99 21.50 -12.81
N THR A 495 16.67 21.24 -12.86
CA THR A 495 15.99 20.39 -11.87
C THR A 495 16.37 18.93 -12.09
N LEU A 496 16.37 18.44 -13.34
CA LEU A 496 16.80 17.07 -13.63
C LEU A 496 18.28 16.85 -13.30
N SER A 497 19.14 17.84 -13.54
CA SER A 497 20.55 17.78 -13.15
C SER A 497 20.71 17.55 -11.65
N LYS A 498 19.99 18.31 -10.82
CA LYS A 498 19.98 18.14 -9.35
C LYS A 498 19.42 16.78 -8.91
N LEU A 499 18.43 16.26 -9.63
CA LEU A 499 17.90 14.91 -9.34
C LEU A 499 18.89 13.80 -9.70
N ILE A 500 19.89 14.06 -10.56
CA ILE A 500 20.90 13.07 -10.95
C ILE A 500 22.14 13.18 -10.05
N GLN A 501 22.58 14.39 -9.70
CA GLN A 501 23.75 14.61 -8.86
C GLN A 501 23.48 14.16 -7.40
N PRO A 502 24.42 13.47 -6.75
CA PRO A 502 24.22 12.97 -5.39
C PRO A 502 24.62 13.94 -4.27
N ASP A 503 25.44 14.95 -4.57
CA ASP A 503 26.16 15.78 -3.60
C ASP A 503 26.41 17.24 -4.04
N ASP A 504 25.53 17.80 -4.87
CA ASP A 504 25.64 19.20 -5.31
C ASP A 504 25.16 20.23 -4.26
N GLY A 505 24.62 19.76 -3.13
CA GLY A 505 24.11 20.56 -2.02
C GLY A 505 22.74 21.19 -2.29
N MET A 506 22.11 20.91 -3.43
CA MET A 506 20.92 21.58 -3.91
C MET A 506 19.71 20.65 -3.93
N ILE A 507 19.07 20.52 -2.76
CA ILE A 507 17.81 19.78 -2.63
C ILE A 507 16.72 20.39 -3.54
N THR A 508 16.07 19.55 -4.34
CA THR A 508 14.97 20.00 -5.19
C THR A 508 13.68 20.10 -4.39
N GLY A 509 12.86 21.12 -4.66
CA GLY A 509 11.45 21.18 -4.22
C GLY A 509 10.50 20.50 -5.20
N ALA A 510 11.00 19.64 -6.10
CA ALA A 510 10.19 19.03 -7.14
C ALA A 510 9.34 17.90 -6.58
N GLU A 511 8.03 18.09 -6.52
CA GLU A 511 7.09 17.02 -6.17
C GLU A 511 6.89 16.08 -7.35
N LEU A 512 7.67 14.99 -7.40
CA LEU A 512 7.50 13.94 -8.39
C LEU A 512 6.29 13.06 -8.04
N LYS A 513 5.45 12.78 -9.03
CA LYS A 513 4.31 11.88 -8.85
C LYS A 513 4.80 10.43 -8.74
N PRO A 514 4.15 9.57 -7.93
CA PRO A 514 4.45 8.14 -7.96
C PRO A 514 4.27 7.56 -9.36
N TYR A 515 5.24 6.79 -9.84
CA TYR A 515 5.15 6.17 -11.16
C TYR A 515 3.97 5.21 -11.23
N ARG A 516 3.12 5.39 -12.25
CA ARG A 516 2.06 4.46 -12.62
C ARG A 516 2.31 4.04 -14.07
N PRO A 517 2.66 2.77 -14.34
CA PRO A 517 2.88 2.31 -15.69
C PRO A 517 1.60 2.48 -16.51
N GLN A 518 1.74 2.96 -17.74
CA GLN A 518 0.62 3.14 -18.68
C GLN A 518 0.33 1.86 -19.45
#